data_AF-A0A919UBG9-F1
#
_entry.id   AF-A0A919UBG9-F1
#
_cell.length_a   1.000
_cell.length_b   1.000
_cell.length_c   1.000
_cell.angle_alpha   90.00
_cell.angle_beta   90.00
_cell.angle_gamma   90.00
#
_symmetry.space_group_name_H-M   'P 1'
#
loop_
_entity.id
_entity.type
_entity.pdbx_description
1 polymer ?
#
loop_
_entity_poly.entity_id
_entity_poly.type
_entity_poly.pdbx_seq_one_letter_code
_entity_poly.pdbx_strand_id
1 'polypeptide(L)'
;MTTTNDRPGVTTFELPSDTDIQIRRTVAAPRSLVFDCYTKPEHLPNWMAGPPGWSMQVCEIDLRPGGAFRYVLRGEGAAELILSGTFQEVERPLRVVSTESWGPDWPQTLNTLTFTAMGSTTTITTLVRYPSKEARDAALQSGMKEGMEAGFTSLETYVRGVDLPPAPDMRLELVPVPVSDVDRALAFYVDLLGFNLDHDVRPPGSGARITQLTPPGSACSIVLYKDIPGLDLPVGTLRGLHLVVADIHKAREALLARGVEAGGVDDMGGVYYVAFADPDGNTWLLQEMPSGARRPEGS
;
A
#
# COMPACT_ATOMS: atom_id res chain seq x y z
N MET A 1 10.43 10.70 -14.68
CA MET A 1 10.75 12.12 -14.44
C MET A 1 9.68 12.66 -13.51
N THR A 2 9.99 12.75 -12.22
CA THR A 2 9.08 13.26 -11.19
C THR A 2 9.14 14.79 -11.27
N THR A 3 8.05 15.44 -11.63
CA THR A 3 8.03 16.91 -11.68
C THR A 3 8.15 17.47 -10.25
N THR A 4 8.61 18.70 -10.10
CA THR A 4 8.77 19.35 -8.79
C THR A 4 7.46 19.38 -7.97
N ASN A 5 6.31 19.23 -8.64
CA ASN A 5 4.97 19.20 -8.07
C ASN A 5 4.57 17.87 -7.41
N ASP A 6 5.35 16.79 -7.59
CA ASP A 6 5.02 15.46 -7.06
C ASP A 6 5.76 15.13 -5.74
N ARG A 7 6.54 16.08 -5.20
CA ARG A 7 7.23 15.89 -3.92
C ARG A 7 6.23 15.96 -2.76
N PRO A 8 6.20 14.96 -1.85
CA PRO A 8 5.43 15.04 -0.63
C PRO A 8 5.78 16.30 0.17
N GLY A 9 4.79 16.91 0.83
CA GLY A 9 5.04 18.00 1.76
C GLY A 9 5.06 19.42 1.18
N VAL A 10 4.89 19.61 -0.13
CA VAL A 10 4.79 20.95 -0.75
C VAL A 10 3.37 21.16 -1.28
N THR A 11 2.70 22.22 -0.84
CA THR A 11 1.45 22.65 -1.47
C THR A 11 1.75 23.60 -2.62
N THR A 12 1.12 23.36 -3.77
CA THR A 12 1.25 24.23 -4.94
C THR A 12 -0.08 24.92 -5.23
N PHE A 13 0.00 26.17 -5.69
CA PHE A 13 -1.14 27.00 -6.05
C PHE A 13 -0.96 27.49 -7.48
N GLU A 14 -1.94 27.22 -8.33
CA GLU A 14 -1.95 27.63 -9.73
C GLU A 14 -3.27 28.33 -10.07
N LEU A 15 -3.23 29.18 -11.09
CA LEU A 15 -4.40 29.95 -11.57
C LEU A 15 -4.71 29.50 -13.01
N PRO A 16 -5.39 28.37 -13.20
CA PRO A 16 -5.62 27.82 -14.54
C PRO A 16 -6.57 28.68 -15.39
N SER A 17 -7.35 29.57 -14.76
CA SER A 17 -8.22 30.55 -15.43
C SER A 17 -8.36 31.82 -14.59
N ASP A 18 -9.06 32.84 -15.10
CA ASP A 18 -9.32 34.06 -14.34
C ASP A 18 -10.13 33.82 -13.06
N THR A 19 -10.97 32.78 -13.03
CA THR A 19 -11.92 32.50 -11.93
C THR A 19 -11.54 31.30 -11.07
N ASP A 20 -10.47 30.58 -11.39
CA ASP A 20 -10.16 29.30 -10.75
C ASP A 20 -8.83 29.37 -9.97
N ILE A 21 -8.80 28.73 -8.80
CA ILE A 21 -7.57 28.41 -8.05
C ILE A 21 -7.44 26.89 -8.01
N GLN A 22 -6.31 26.37 -8.45
CA GLN A 22 -5.95 24.97 -8.33
C GLN A 22 -4.91 24.80 -7.22
N ILE A 23 -5.20 23.91 -6.28
CA ILE A 23 -4.37 23.61 -5.13
C ILE A 23 -4.00 22.14 -5.18
N ARG A 24 -2.71 21.81 -5.04
CA ARG A 24 -2.27 20.41 -4.99
C ARG A 24 -1.36 20.13 -3.81
N ARG A 25 -1.56 18.96 -3.19
CA ARG A 25 -0.71 18.38 -2.15
C ARG A 25 -0.59 16.88 -2.34
N THR A 26 0.60 16.32 -2.13
CA THR A 26 0.82 14.87 -2.11
C THR A 26 1.00 14.38 -0.67
N VAL A 27 0.18 13.42 -0.27
CA VAL A 27 0.12 12.85 1.08
C VAL A 27 0.54 11.39 1.07
N ALA A 28 1.33 10.96 2.06
CA ALA A 28 1.82 9.59 2.18
C ALA A 28 0.78 8.64 2.81
N ALA A 29 -0.33 8.44 2.11
CA ALA A 29 -1.40 7.53 2.52
C ALA A 29 -2.15 6.95 1.29
N PRO A 30 -2.77 5.76 1.41
CA PRO A 30 -3.61 5.20 0.35
C PRO A 30 -4.79 6.11 0.02
N ARG A 31 -5.17 6.14 -1.26
CA ARG A 31 -6.23 7.02 -1.77
C ARG A 31 -7.56 6.88 -1.04
N SER A 32 -7.96 5.65 -0.69
CA SER A 32 -9.20 5.39 0.05
C SER A 32 -9.20 6.06 1.43
N LEU A 33 -8.09 5.99 2.16
CA LEU A 33 -7.95 6.63 3.46
C LEU A 33 -8.00 8.16 3.34
N VAL A 34 -7.29 8.73 2.36
CA VAL A 34 -7.32 10.18 2.13
C VAL A 34 -8.73 10.64 1.77
N PHE A 35 -9.43 9.93 0.87
CA PHE A 35 -10.82 10.23 0.54
C PHE A 35 -11.73 10.19 1.78
N ASP A 36 -11.57 9.16 2.61
CA ASP A 36 -12.33 9.02 3.86
C ASP A 36 -12.05 10.18 4.82
N CYS A 37 -10.80 10.65 4.91
CA CYS A 37 -10.45 11.81 5.73
C CYS A 37 -11.17 13.11 5.32
N TYR A 38 -11.59 13.23 4.05
CA TYR A 38 -12.35 14.37 3.54
C TYR A 38 -13.87 14.21 3.64
N THR A 39 -14.37 12.99 3.84
CA THR A 39 -15.78 12.69 3.57
C THR A 39 -16.49 11.97 4.70
N LYS A 40 -15.80 11.68 5.79
CA LYS A 40 -16.34 11.04 6.98
C LYS A 40 -16.22 11.93 8.21
N PRO A 41 -17.31 12.11 8.99
CA PRO A 41 -17.33 13.00 10.14
C PRO A 41 -16.43 12.53 11.29
N GLU A 42 -16.09 11.24 11.37
CA GLU A 42 -15.12 10.73 12.33
C GLU A 42 -13.67 11.15 12.04
N HIS A 43 -13.38 11.65 10.83
CA HIS A 43 -12.03 12.03 10.43
C HIS A 43 -11.81 13.53 10.29
N LEU A 44 -12.72 14.23 9.60
CA LEU A 44 -12.56 15.64 9.23
C LEU A 44 -12.21 16.58 10.41
N PRO A 45 -12.86 16.48 11.59
CA PRO A 45 -12.58 17.37 12.73
C PRO A 45 -11.16 17.27 13.28
N ASN A 46 -10.46 16.15 13.04
CA ASN A 46 -9.14 15.90 13.63
C ASN A 46 -8.00 16.59 12.89
N TRP A 47 -8.24 17.11 11.68
CA TRP A 47 -7.22 17.78 10.89
C TRP A 47 -7.68 19.13 10.32
N MET A 48 -8.99 19.32 10.10
CA MET A 48 -9.55 20.59 9.63
C MET A 48 -10.02 21.45 10.81
N ALA A 49 -9.11 21.78 11.72
CA ALA A 49 -9.43 22.47 12.98
C ALA A 49 -9.54 24.01 12.86
N GLY A 50 -9.16 24.60 11.72
CA GLY A 50 -9.11 26.05 11.53
C GLY A 50 -7.83 26.67 12.10
N PRO A 51 -7.83 27.97 12.46
CA PRO A 51 -6.67 28.63 13.07
C PRO A 51 -6.21 27.97 14.40
N PRO A 52 -4.97 28.23 14.85
CA PRO A 52 -4.50 27.71 16.14
C PRO A 52 -5.46 28.03 17.30
N GLY A 53 -5.78 27.02 18.12
CA GLY A 53 -6.73 27.13 19.23
C GLY A 53 -8.20 26.95 18.85
N TRP A 54 -8.51 26.78 17.56
CA TRP A 54 -9.86 26.49 17.09
C TRP A 54 -10.14 24.99 17.04
N SER A 55 -11.42 24.62 16.98
CA SER A 55 -11.87 23.25 16.79
C SER A 55 -13.19 23.20 16.02
N MET A 56 -13.41 22.10 15.28
CA MET A 56 -14.66 21.83 14.59
C MET A 56 -15.67 21.22 15.57
N GLN A 57 -16.73 21.97 15.88
CA GLN A 57 -17.77 21.60 16.85
C GLN A 57 -18.98 20.91 16.20
N VAL A 58 -19.23 21.20 14.93
CA VAL A 58 -20.27 20.51 14.13
C VAL A 58 -19.59 19.98 12.87
N CYS A 59 -19.82 18.70 12.58
CA CYS A 59 -19.42 18.06 11.34
C CYS A 59 -20.57 17.19 10.81
N GLU A 60 -21.41 17.76 9.97
CA GLU A 60 -22.54 17.08 9.33
C GLU A 60 -22.21 16.82 7.86
N ILE A 61 -22.35 15.58 7.41
CA ILE A 61 -22.06 15.15 6.03
C ILE A 61 -23.12 14.14 5.57
N ASP A 62 -23.93 14.51 4.57
CA ASP A 62 -24.78 13.59 3.79
C ASP A 62 -24.09 13.31 2.44
N LEU A 63 -23.14 12.36 2.42
CA LEU A 63 -22.26 12.15 1.26
C LEU A 63 -22.95 11.39 0.11
N ARG A 64 -23.75 12.10 -0.66
CA ARG A 64 -24.37 11.67 -1.92
C ARG A 64 -24.68 12.88 -2.80
N PRO A 65 -24.85 12.74 -4.11
CA PRO A 65 -25.36 13.83 -4.95
C PRO A 65 -26.66 14.43 -4.38
N GLY A 66 -26.69 15.75 -4.22
CA GLY A 66 -27.77 16.52 -3.59
C GLY A 66 -27.75 16.54 -2.05
N GLY A 67 -26.88 15.78 -1.39
CA GLY A 67 -26.72 15.79 0.06
C GLY A 67 -25.94 17.03 0.54
N ALA A 68 -26.30 17.53 1.73
CA ALA A 68 -25.70 18.72 2.30
C ALA A 68 -24.55 18.39 3.26
N PHE A 69 -23.65 19.35 3.47
CA PHE A 69 -22.69 19.33 4.57
C PHE A 69 -22.68 20.66 5.30
N ARG A 70 -22.34 20.61 6.58
CA ARG A 70 -22.23 21.78 7.46
C ARG A 70 -21.14 21.56 8.49
N TYR A 71 -20.19 22.49 8.52
CA TYR A 71 -19.12 22.54 9.50
C TYR A 71 -19.19 23.84 10.28
N VAL A 72 -19.04 23.76 11.60
CA VAL A 72 -18.97 24.92 12.49
C VAL A 72 -17.67 24.85 13.27
N LEU A 73 -16.77 25.78 12.98
CA LEU A 73 -15.49 25.92 13.67
C LEU A 73 -15.59 27.07 14.67
N ARG A 74 -15.11 26.84 15.89
CA ARG A 74 -15.12 27.86 16.97
C ARG A 74 -13.73 28.06 17.54
N GLY A 75 -13.39 29.32 17.77
CA GLY A 75 -12.19 29.75 18.48
C GLY A 75 -12.50 30.22 19.90
N GLU A 76 -11.55 30.93 20.51
CA GLU A 76 -11.76 31.56 21.82
C GLU A 76 -12.85 32.65 21.76
N GLY A 77 -13.67 32.73 22.80
CA GLY A 77 -14.75 33.71 22.90
C GLY A 77 -15.96 33.36 22.03
N ALA A 78 -16.44 34.34 21.24
CA ALA A 78 -17.64 34.20 20.39
C ALA A 78 -17.31 34.08 18.89
N ALA A 79 -16.04 33.85 18.53
CA ALA A 79 -15.62 33.73 17.13
C ALA A 79 -16.08 32.39 16.55
N GLU A 80 -16.84 32.44 15.45
CA GLU A 80 -17.38 31.28 14.76
C GLU A 80 -17.16 31.42 13.25
N LEU A 81 -16.82 30.31 12.62
CA LEU A 81 -16.77 30.18 11.18
C LEU A 81 -17.67 29.02 10.75
N ILE A 82 -18.53 29.28 9.79
CA ILE A 82 -19.48 28.30 9.27
C ILE A 82 -19.12 28.02 7.82
N LEU A 83 -18.85 26.75 7.53
CA LEU A 83 -18.71 26.23 6.17
C LEU A 83 -19.92 25.37 5.84
N SER A 84 -20.55 25.58 4.70
CA SER A 84 -21.66 24.73 4.27
C SER A 84 -21.78 24.64 2.76
N GLY A 85 -22.48 23.61 2.30
CA GLY A 85 -22.70 23.41 0.88
C GLY A 85 -23.46 22.13 0.55
N THR A 86 -23.47 21.79 -0.73
CA THR A 86 -24.17 20.61 -1.27
C THR A 86 -23.26 19.86 -2.22
N PHE A 87 -23.16 18.54 -2.05
CA PHE A 87 -22.45 17.67 -2.97
C PHE A 87 -23.20 17.59 -4.31
N GLN A 88 -22.53 17.94 -5.40
CA GLN A 88 -23.03 17.84 -6.76
C GLN A 88 -22.70 16.47 -7.37
N GLU A 89 -21.47 15.99 -7.13
CA GLU A 89 -20.97 14.70 -7.61
C GLU A 89 -20.19 14.01 -6.49
N VAL A 90 -20.37 12.69 -6.35
CA VAL A 90 -19.59 11.84 -5.44
C VAL A 90 -19.22 10.56 -6.18
N GLU A 91 -17.93 10.34 -6.39
CA GLU A 91 -17.37 9.14 -6.98
C GLU A 91 -16.28 8.60 -6.06
N ARG A 92 -16.61 7.60 -5.23
CA ARG A 92 -15.67 7.02 -4.26
C ARG A 92 -14.63 6.13 -4.95
N PRO A 93 -13.32 6.19 -4.62
CA PRO A 93 -12.60 7.19 -3.82
C PRO A 93 -11.85 8.20 -4.71
N LEU A 94 -12.46 8.64 -5.80
CA LEU A 94 -11.80 9.36 -6.91
C LEU A 94 -12.06 10.87 -6.86
N ARG A 95 -13.31 11.27 -6.63
CA ARG A 95 -13.76 12.64 -6.90
C ARG A 95 -14.94 13.06 -6.04
N VAL A 96 -14.93 14.32 -5.63
CA VAL A 96 -16.08 14.99 -5.02
C VAL A 96 -16.22 16.38 -5.65
N VAL A 97 -17.42 16.73 -6.08
CA VAL A 97 -17.77 18.11 -6.49
C VAL A 97 -18.81 18.65 -5.53
N SER A 98 -18.62 19.86 -5.03
CA SER A 98 -19.54 20.47 -4.07
C SER A 98 -19.59 21.98 -4.22
N THR A 99 -20.72 22.58 -3.86
CA THR A 99 -20.76 24.02 -3.56
C THR A 99 -20.15 24.27 -2.19
N GLU A 100 -19.60 25.46 -1.97
CA GLU A 100 -19.02 25.83 -0.68
C GLU A 100 -19.30 27.31 -0.37
N SER A 101 -19.82 27.59 0.82
CA SER A 101 -20.12 28.94 1.32
C SER A 101 -19.54 29.15 2.72
N TRP A 102 -18.82 30.26 2.89
CA TRP A 102 -18.17 30.69 4.13
C TRP A 102 -18.95 31.79 4.87
N GLY A 103 -20.27 31.88 4.62
CA GLY A 103 -21.15 32.92 5.17
C GLY A 103 -21.51 34.01 4.15
N PRO A 104 -22.31 35.01 4.56
CA PRO A 104 -22.91 36.00 3.64
C PRO A 104 -21.89 36.96 3.02
N ASP A 105 -20.73 37.14 3.66
CA ASP A 105 -19.69 38.07 3.21
C ASP A 105 -18.81 37.48 2.08
N TRP A 106 -18.94 36.18 1.81
CA TRP A 106 -18.15 35.47 0.80
C TRP A 106 -19.03 34.87 -0.29
N PRO A 107 -18.64 35.02 -1.57
CA PRO A 107 -19.35 34.36 -2.66
C PRO A 107 -19.25 32.84 -2.52
N GLN A 108 -20.33 32.15 -2.89
CA GLN A 108 -20.31 30.70 -3.01
C GLN A 108 -19.36 30.26 -4.13
N THR A 109 -18.56 29.22 -3.89
CA THR A 109 -17.68 28.60 -4.88
C THR A 109 -18.19 27.23 -5.31
N LEU A 110 -17.67 26.74 -6.44
CA LEU A 110 -17.80 25.33 -6.84
C LEU A 110 -16.44 24.66 -6.72
N ASN A 111 -16.35 23.67 -5.84
CA ASN A 111 -15.10 23.02 -5.45
C ASN A 111 -15.08 21.59 -6.01
N THR A 112 -13.99 21.27 -6.70
CA THR A 112 -13.73 19.94 -7.25
C THR A 112 -12.50 19.35 -6.58
N LEU A 113 -12.69 18.30 -5.80
CA LEU A 113 -11.64 17.49 -5.20
C LEU A 113 -11.40 16.25 -6.07
N THR A 114 -10.16 15.99 -6.44
CA THR A 114 -9.74 14.73 -7.06
C THR A 114 -8.58 14.11 -6.31
N PHE A 115 -8.59 12.78 -6.23
CA PHE A 115 -7.58 12.00 -5.52
C PHE A 115 -6.90 11.02 -6.48
N THR A 116 -5.62 11.26 -6.78
CA THR A 116 -4.83 10.45 -7.71
C THR A 116 -3.84 9.58 -6.94
N ALA A 117 -3.96 8.25 -7.09
CA ALA A 117 -3.05 7.31 -6.45
C ALA A 117 -1.69 7.29 -7.18
N MET A 118 -0.61 7.39 -6.41
CA MET A 118 0.78 7.43 -6.87
C MET A 118 1.59 6.41 -6.06
N GLY A 119 1.36 5.11 -6.32
CA GLY A 119 1.94 4.04 -5.52
C GLY A 119 1.37 4.05 -4.09
N SER A 120 2.23 4.33 -3.10
CA SER A 120 1.84 4.44 -1.69
C SER A 120 1.38 5.85 -1.26
N THR A 121 1.43 6.83 -2.17
CA THR A 121 0.99 8.21 -1.90
C THR A 121 -0.26 8.56 -2.69
N THR A 122 -0.90 9.66 -2.30
CA THR A 122 -2.07 10.22 -2.99
C THR A 122 -1.88 11.70 -3.22
N THR A 123 -2.03 12.14 -4.48
CA THR A 123 -2.10 13.56 -4.80
C THR A 123 -3.54 14.03 -4.72
N ILE A 124 -3.78 14.99 -3.84
CA ILE A 124 -5.05 15.71 -3.69
C ILE A 124 -4.98 16.92 -4.61
N THR A 125 -5.98 17.09 -5.48
CA THR A 125 -6.15 18.32 -6.27
C THR A 125 -7.48 18.95 -5.91
N THR A 126 -7.45 20.17 -5.40
CA THR A 126 -8.63 21.00 -5.14
C THR A 126 -8.69 22.10 -6.19
N LEU A 127 -9.68 22.07 -7.07
CA LEU A 127 -9.99 23.15 -7.99
C LEU A 127 -11.18 23.94 -7.44
N VAL A 128 -10.92 25.18 -7.02
CA VAL A 128 -11.92 26.12 -6.50
C VAL A 128 -12.31 27.08 -7.61
N ARG A 129 -13.58 27.07 -8.01
CA ARG A 129 -14.13 28.00 -9.00
C ARG A 129 -14.95 29.10 -8.31
N TYR A 130 -14.53 30.34 -8.51
CA TYR A 130 -15.18 31.54 -8.02
C TYR A 130 -16.16 32.11 -9.08
N PRO A 131 -17.15 32.92 -8.68
CA PRO A 131 -18.07 33.52 -9.64
C PRO A 131 -17.44 34.62 -10.51
N SER A 132 -16.32 35.21 -10.07
CA SER A 132 -15.60 36.24 -10.82
C SER A 132 -14.10 36.26 -10.47
N LYS A 133 -13.33 36.98 -11.28
CA LYS A 133 -11.91 37.21 -11.03
C LYS A 133 -11.67 38.00 -9.74
N GLU A 134 -12.50 39.01 -9.49
CA GLU A 134 -12.41 39.86 -8.30
C GLU A 134 -12.62 39.04 -7.02
N ALA A 135 -13.61 38.12 -7.04
CA ALA A 135 -13.84 37.19 -5.93
C ALA A 135 -12.64 36.27 -5.70
N ARG A 136 -12.06 35.73 -6.77
CA ARG A 136 -10.86 34.89 -6.71
C ARG A 136 -9.66 35.66 -6.15
N ASP A 137 -9.44 36.89 -6.60
CA ASP A 137 -8.33 37.74 -6.16
C ASP A 137 -8.49 38.17 -4.70
N ALA A 138 -9.71 38.44 -4.24
CA ALA A 138 -10.01 38.70 -2.84
C ALA A 138 -9.67 37.49 -1.95
N ALA A 139 -9.97 36.26 -2.39
CA ALA A 139 -9.62 35.04 -1.66
C ALA A 139 -8.10 34.82 -1.57
N LEU A 140 -7.33 35.19 -2.61
CA LEU A 140 -5.87 35.14 -2.56
C LEU A 140 -5.26 36.13 -1.55
N GLN A 141 -5.99 37.19 -1.20
CA GLN A 141 -5.58 38.21 -0.23
C GLN A 141 -6.07 37.91 1.20
N SER A 142 -6.91 36.89 1.39
CA SER A 142 -7.58 36.61 2.67
C SER A 142 -6.79 35.73 3.64
N GLY A 143 -5.56 35.32 3.29
CA GLY A 143 -4.77 34.33 4.03
C GLY A 143 -5.12 32.87 3.72
N MET A 144 -5.88 32.61 2.64
CA MET A 144 -6.28 31.26 2.22
C MET A 144 -5.09 30.32 2.04
N LYS A 145 -3.96 30.80 1.48
CA LYS A 145 -2.81 29.94 1.19
C LYS A 145 -2.20 29.35 2.45
N GLU A 146 -2.03 30.20 3.46
CA GLU A 146 -1.50 29.84 4.77
C GLU A 146 -2.44 28.88 5.49
N GLY A 147 -3.76 29.13 5.43
CA GLY A 147 -4.77 28.23 6.00
C GLY A 147 -4.79 26.85 5.34
N MET A 148 -4.71 26.80 4.00
CA MET A 148 -4.64 25.55 3.24
C MET A 148 -3.35 24.77 3.54
N GLU A 149 -2.20 25.44 3.61
CA GLU A 149 -0.92 24.81 3.97
C GLU A 149 -0.97 24.19 5.38
N ALA A 150 -1.52 24.92 6.35
CA ALA A 150 -1.69 24.43 7.72
C ALA A 150 -2.64 23.23 7.78
N GLY A 151 -3.76 23.28 7.05
CA GLY A 151 -4.71 22.17 6.93
C GLY A 151 -4.07 20.91 6.34
N PHE A 152 -3.29 21.04 5.26
CA PHE A 152 -2.58 19.90 4.67
C PHE A 152 -1.50 19.31 5.59
N THR A 153 -0.77 20.16 6.32
CA THR A 153 0.21 19.70 7.30
C THR A 153 -0.46 18.92 8.44
N SER A 154 -1.61 19.40 8.91
CA SER A 154 -2.42 18.69 9.91
C SER A 154 -2.96 17.37 9.37
N LEU A 155 -3.48 17.34 8.13
CA LEU A 155 -3.93 16.13 7.47
C LEU A 155 -2.81 15.08 7.37
N GLU A 156 -1.61 15.47 6.93
CA GLU A 156 -0.45 14.58 6.84
C GLU A 156 -0.06 13.97 8.18
N THR A 157 -0.18 14.75 9.26
CA THR A 157 0.08 14.26 10.61
C THR A 157 -1.00 13.27 11.03
N TYR A 158 -2.27 13.61 10.80
CA TYR A 158 -3.41 12.80 11.17
C TYR A 158 -3.43 11.44 10.44
N VAL A 159 -3.28 11.42 9.11
CA VAL A 159 -3.34 10.17 8.33
C VAL A 159 -2.24 9.17 8.69
N ARG A 160 -1.10 9.62 9.24
CA ARG A 160 -0.04 8.74 9.74
C ARG A 160 -0.44 8.02 11.02
N GLY A 161 -1.38 8.59 11.78
CA GLY A 161 -1.93 8.01 13.01
C GLY A 161 -3.27 7.31 12.83
N VAL A 162 -3.85 7.30 11.62
CA VAL A 162 -5.07 6.52 11.35
C VAL A 162 -4.67 5.08 11.06
N ASP A 163 -5.12 4.17 11.93
CA ASP A 163 -4.94 2.74 11.71
C ASP A 163 -5.70 2.31 10.44
N LEU A 164 -4.96 1.68 9.52
CA LEU A 164 -5.59 0.93 8.45
C LEU A 164 -6.29 -0.30 9.04
N PRO A 165 -7.33 -0.84 8.36
CA PRO A 165 -7.88 -2.13 8.74
C PRO A 165 -6.75 -3.15 8.90
N PRO A 166 -6.81 -4.03 9.93
CA PRO A 166 -5.78 -5.04 10.11
C PRO A 166 -5.64 -5.86 8.84
N ALA A 167 -4.41 -6.14 8.45
CA ALA A 167 -4.17 -7.08 7.35
C ALA A 167 -4.85 -8.41 7.70
N PRO A 168 -5.51 -9.06 6.75
CA PRO A 168 -6.08 -10.38 7.00
C PRO A 168 -4.97 -11.38 7.30
N ASP A 169 -5.30 -12.45 8.02
CA ASP A 169 -4.41 -13.60 8.14
C ASP A 169 -4.13 -14.17 6.75
N MET A 170 -2.86 -14.23 6.37
CA MET A 170 -2.42 -14.76 5.09
C MET A 170 -1.30 -15.78 5.33
N ARG A 171 -1.45 -16.97 4.74
CA ARG A 171 -0.44 -18.04 4.75
C ARG A 171 0.10 -18.21 3.35
N LEU A 172 1.42 -18.35 3.24
CA LEU A 172 2.06 -18.67 1.97
C LEU A 172 1.87 -20.17 1.73
N GLU A 173 1.12 -20.51 0.68
CA GLU A 173 0.75 -21.90 0.38
C GLU A 173 1.68 -22.53 -0.66
N LEU A 174 2.02 -21.80 -1.71
CA LEU A 174 2.63 -22.39 -2.90
C LEU A 174 3.59 -21.43 -3.60
N VAL A 175 4.81 -21.88 -3.87
CA VAL A 175 5.80 -21.16 -4.69
C VAL A 175 6.03 -21.91 -6.02
N PRO A 176 5.76 -21.31 -7.19
CA PRO A 176 6.04 -21.94 -8.46
C PRO A 176 7.52 -21.91 -8.83
N VAL A 177 8.11 -23.07 -9.13
CA VAL A 177 9.52 -23.25 -9.48
C VAL A 177 9.65 -23.69 -10.94
N PRO A 178 10.22 -22.85 -11.84
CA PRO A 178 10.41 -23.21 -13.23
C PRO A 178 11.51 -24.26 -13.39
N VAL A 179 11.21 -25.34 -14.11
CA VAL A 179 12.16 -26.43 -14.41
C VAL A 179 12.13 -26.80 -15.89
N SER A 180 13.27 -27.20 -16.44
CA SER A 180 13.34 -27.64 -17.84
C SER A 180 12.91 -29.10 -18.02
N ASP A 181 12.93 -29.89 -16.94
CA ASP A 181 12.51 -31.28 -16.91
C ASP A 181 11.96 -31.65 -15.51
N VAL A 182 10.67 -32.00 -15.45
CA VAL A 182 9.99 -32.30 -14.19
C VAL A 182 10.48 -33.61 -13.56
N ASP A 183 10.84 -34.62 -14.36
CA ASP A 183 11.30 -35.91 -13.81
C ASP A 183 12.71 -35.78 -13.22
N ARG A 184 13.59 -35.02 -13.88
CA ARG A 184 14.91 -34.68 -13.33
C ARG A 184 14.79 -33.86 -12.04
N ALA A 185 13.86 -32.91 -12.02
CA ALA A 185 13.61 -32.11 -10.83
C ALA A 185 13.03 -32.96 -9.69
N LEU A 186 12.10 -33.88 -9.96
CA LEU A 186 11.59 -34.82 -8.95
C LEU A 186 12.71 -35.66 -8.33
N ALA A 187 13.62 -36.20 -9.13
CA ALA A 187 14.75 -36.97 -8.62
C ALA A 187 15.61 -36.12 -7.66
N PHE A 188 15.79 -34.83 -7.94
CA PHE A 188 16.51 -33.94 -7.05
C PHE A 188 15.72 -33.61 -5.77
N TYR A 189 14.50 -33.09 -5.91
CA TYR A 189 13.71 -32.59 -4.77
C TYR A 189 13.18 -33.71 -3.88
N VAL A 190 12.70 -34.81 -4.46
CA VAL A 190 12.15 -35.93 -3.69
C VAL A 190 13.27 -36.84 -3.21
N ASP A 191 14.12 -37.35 -4.10
CA ASP A 191 15.06 -38.41 -3.72
C ASP A 191 16.26 -37.85 -2.95
N LEU A 192 16.80 -36.69 -3.35
CA LEU A 192 17.96 -36.10 -2.68
C LEU A 192 17.54 -35.21 -1.50
N LEU A 193 16.68 -34.21 -1.73
CA LEU A 193 16.28 -33.29 -0.65
C LEU A 193 15.25 -33.88 0.31
N GLY A 194 14.56 -34.95 -0.07
CA GLY A 194 13.56 -35.60 0.78
C GLY A 194 12.24 -34.85 0.87
N PHE A 195 11.89 -34.02 -0.11
CA PHE A 195 10.58 -33.35 -0.14
C PHE A 195 9.47 -34.36 -0.35
N ASN A 196 8.33 -34.14 0.29
CA ASN A 196 7.16 -34.98 0.12
C ASN A 196 6.51 -34.66 -1.22
N LEU A 197 6.30 -35.67 -2.07
CA LEU A 197 5.50 -35.53 -3.28
C LEU A 197 4.01 -35.58 -2.92
N ASP A 198 3.36 -34.40 -2.89
CA ASP A 198 1.96 -34.30 -2.50
C ASP A 198 1.04 -34.63 -3.68
N HIS A 199 1.35 -34.08 -4.86
CA HIS A 199 0.56 -34.27 -6.07
C HIS A 199 1.46 -34.38 -7.31
N ASP A 200 1.12 -35.31 -8.22
CA ASP A 200 1.66 -35.36 -9.58
C ASP A 200 0.52 -35.62 -10.56
N VAL A 201 -0.07 -34.56 -11.09
CA VAL A 201 -1.29 -34.64 -11.90
C VAL A 201 -1.10 -34.07 -13.29
N ARG A 202 -1.76 -34.69 -14.27
CA ARG A 202 -1.81 -34.23 -15.66
C ARG A 202 -3.26 -33.90 -16.00
N PRO A 203 -3.69 -32.63 -15.86
CA PRO A 203 -5.06 -32.26 -16.16
C PRO A 203 -5.41 -32.60 -17.61
N PRO A 204 -6.52 -33.33 -17.86
CA PRO A 204 -6.90 -33.71 -19.21
C PRO A 204 -7.04 -32.50 -20.13
N GLY A 205 -6.43 -32.57 -21.32
CA GLY A 205 -6.56 -31.54 -22.36
C GLY A 205 -5.72 -30.27 -22.16
N SER A 206 -4.97 -30.13 -21.06
CA SER A 206 -4.12 -28.95 -20.83
C SER A 206 -2.69 -29.09 -21.36
N GLY A 207 -2.20 -30.31 -21.54
CA GLY A 207 -0.78 -30.58 -21.82
C GLY A 207 0.17 -30.29 -20.65
N ALA A 208 -0.33 -29.73 -19.56
CA ALA A 208 0.44 -29.40 -18.37
C ALA A 208 0.61 -30.62 -17.45
N ARG A 209 1.72 -30.63 -16.71
CA ARG A 209 1.94 -31.51 -15.55
C ARG A 209 2.12 -30.61 -14.34
N ILE A 210 1.32 -30.83 -13.30
CA ILE A 210 1.35 -30.08 -12.05
C ILE A 210 1.90 -31.01 -11.00
N THR A 211 3.11 -30.70 -10.53
CA THR A 211 3.82 -31.52 -9.55
C THR A 211 4.10 -30.69 -8.31
N GLN A 212 3.34 -30.93 -7.24
CA GLN A 212 3.43 -30.20 -5.98
C GLN A 212 4.21 -31.00 -4.94
N LEU A 213 5.17 -30.32 -4.29
CA LEU A 213 6.07 -30.91 -3.30
C LEU A 213 6.10 -30.05 -2.03
N THR A 214 6.20 -30.68 -0.86
CA THR A 214 6.34 -29.97 0.42
C THR A 214 7.67 -30.31 1.10
N PRO A 215 8.53 -29.32 1.41
CA PRO A 215 9.70 -29.54 2.24
C PRO A 215 9.30 -30.11 3.61
N PRO A 216 10.06 -31.07 4.17
CA PRO A 216 9.71 -31.68 5.46
C PRO A 216 9.54 -30.63 6.57
N GLY A 217 8.37 -30.64 7.23
CA GLY A 217 8.02 -29.69 8.30
C GLY A 217 7.57 -28.30 7.83
N SER A 218 7.52 -28.02 6.53
CA SER A 218 7.00 -26.77 5.98
C SER A 218 5.47 -26.79 5.90
N ALA A 219 4.85 -25.62 6.09
CA ALA A 219 3.44 -25.38 5.74
C ALA A 219 3.27 -24.89 4.29
N CYS A 220 4.35 -24.42 3.65
CA CYS A 220 4.35 -23.96 2.26
C CYS A 220 4.93 -25.03 1.34
N SER A 221 4.25 -25.28 0.23
CA SER A 221 4.67 -26.16 -0.86
C SER A 221 5.41 -25.40 -1.97
N ILE A 222 6.03 -26.16 -2.87
CA ILE A 222 6.43 -25.69 -4.20
C ILE A 222 5.64 -26.44 -5.28
N VAL A 223 5.45 -25.80 -6.43
CA VAL A 223 4.98 -26.49 -7.65
C VAL A 223 6.07 -26.43 -8.72
N LEU A 224 6.55 -27.61 -9.12
CA LEU A 224 7.42 -27.73 -10.27
C LEU A 224 6.58 -27.61 -11.54
N TYR A 225 7.00 -26.74 -12.44
CA TYR A 225 6.27 -26.54 -13.68
C TYR A 225 7.18 -26.31 -14.88
N LYS A 226 6.62 -26.62 -16.04
CA LYS A 226 7.22 -26.41 -17.36
C LYS A 226 6.13 -25.98 -18.34
N ASP A 227 6.42 -24.97 -19.14
CA ASP A 227 5.60 -24.51 -20.26
C ASP A 227 4.11 -24.28 -19.91
N ILE A 228 3.83 -23.75 -18.71
CA ILE A 228 2.46 -23.37 -18.29
C ILE A 228 2.15 -21.95 -18.79
N PRO A 229 1.12 -21.75 -19.63
CA PRO A 229 0.74 -20.42 -20.12
C PRO A 229 0.45 -19.44 -18.98
N GLY A 230 1.07 -18.25 -19.04
CA GLY A 230 0.91 -17.20 -18.03
C GLY A 230 1.87 -17.31 -16.85
N LEU A 231 2.74 -18.33 -16.83
CA LEU A 231 3.78 -18.51 -15.82
C LEU A 231 5.17 -18.60 -16.48
N ASP A 232 5.48 -17.63 -17.33
CA ASP A 232 6.63 -17.64 -18.22
C ASP A 232 7.93 -17.13 -17.54
N LEU A 233 8.43 -17.86 -16.53
CA LEU A 233 9.73 -17.58 -15.90
C LEU A 233 10.83 -18.49 -16.46
N PRO A 234 11.99 -17.94 -16.86
CA PRO A 234 13.15 -18.75 -17.21
C PRO A 234 13.57 -19.68 -16.07
N VAL A 235 14.09 -20.87 -16.41
CA VAL A 235 14.71 -21.76 -15.41
C VAL A 235 15.84 -21.04 -14.67
N GLY A 236 15.96 -21.33 -13.37
CA GLY A 236 16.91 -20.67 -12.49
C GLY A 236 16.49 -19.28 -12.02
N THR A 237 15.32 -18.76 -12.39
CA THR A 237 14.88 -17.41 -11.98
C THR A 237 14.81 -17.25 -10.46
N LEU A 238 14.44 -18.31 -9.73
CA LEU A 238 14.29 -18.21 -8.28
C LEU A 238 15.65 -18.20 -7.60
N ARG A 239 15.82 -17.26 -6.67
CA ARG A 239 17.06 -17.07 -5.92
C ARG A 239 16.79 -16.98 -4.43
N GLY A 240 17.54 -17.72 -3.64
CA GLY A 240 17.57 -17.61 -2.18
C GLY A 240 16.26 -18.02 -1.50
N LEU A 241 15.60 -19.09 -1.95
CA LEU A 241 14.50 -19.67 -1.19
C LEU A 241 15.02 -20.28 0.11
N HIS A 242 14.43 -19.91 1.24
CA HIS A 242 14.94 -20.29 2.56
C HIS A 242 14.28 -21.57 3.09
N LEU A 243 15.10 -22.50 3.57
CA LEU A 243 14.69 -23.68 4.32
C LEU A 243 15.30 -23.60 5.72
N VAL A 244 14.45 -23.43 6.73
CA VAL A 244 14.91 -23.28 8.11
C VAL A 244 15.26 -24.66 8.69
N VAL A 245 16.46 -24.78 9.24
CA VAL A 245 16.97 -26.00 9.87
C VAL A 245 17.28 -25.75 11.35
N ALA A 246 17.35 -26.83 12.14
CA ALA A 246 17.69 -26.74 13.56
C ALA A 246 19.21 -26.74 13.82
N ASP A 247 19.99 -27.28 12.88
CA ASP A 247 21.45 -27.42 12.97
C ASP A 247 22.01 -27.39 11.54
N ILE A 248 22.66 -26.29 11.18
CA ILE A 248 23.15 -25.99 9.84
C ILE A 248 24.25 -26.97 9.42
N HIS A 249 25.10 -27.39 10.37
CA HIS A 249 26.20 -28.29 10.10
C HIS A 249 25.70 -29.69 9.79
N LYS A 250 24.76 -30.21 10.61
CA LYS A 250 24.11 -31.52 10.34
C LYS A 250 23.30 -31.50 9.05
N ALA A 251 22.55 -30.43 8.80
CA ALA A 251 21.76 -30.33 7.57
C ALA A 251 22.65 -30.33 6.33
N ARG A 252 23.74 -29.55 6.35
CA ARG A 252 24.74 -29.54 5.28
C ARG A 252 25.40 -30.89 5.07
N GLU A 253 25.84 -31.55 6.14
CA GLU A 253 26.44 -32.89 6.07
C GLU A 253 25.47 -33.89 5.43
N ALA A 254 24.19 -33.85 5.81
CA ALA A 254 23.16 -34.71 5.24
C ALA A 254 22.95 -34.44 3.73
N LEU A 255 22.95 -33.18 3.29
CA LEU A 255 22.86 -32.83 1.86
C LEU A 255 24.05 -33.37 1.06
N LEU A 256 25.27 -33.16 1.56
CA LEU A 256 26.49 -33.67 0.91
C LEU A 256 26.51 -35.19 0.84
N ALA A 257 26.11 -35.88 1.91
CA ALA A 257 26.04 -37.35 1.95
C ALA A 257 25.02 -37.92 0.95
N ARG A 258 24.02 -37.12 0.56
CA ARG A 258 23.02 -37.47 -0.46
C ARG A 258 23.42 -37.02 -1.87
N GLY A 259 24.61 -36.46 -2.05
CA GLY A 259 25.12 -36.03 -3.35
C GLY A 259 24.64 -34.66 -3.82
N VAL A 260 24.07 -33.84 -2.93
CA VAL A 260 23.72 -32.44 -3.25
C VAL A 260 24.95 -31.57 -3.05
N GLU A 261 25.34 -30.81 -4.08
CA GLU A 261 26.39 -29.81 -3.97
C GLU A 261 25.94 -28.65 -3.08
N ALA A 262 26.65 -28.41 -1.99
CA ALA A 262 26.34 -27.35 -1.02
C ALA A 262 27.58 -26.54 -0.65
N GLY A 263 27.42 -25.22 -0.56
CA GLY A 263 28.45 -24.25 -0.22
C GLY A 263 28.99 -24.37 1.22
N GLY A 264 29.85 -23.44 1.62
CA GLY A 264 30.31 -23.33 3.02
C GLY A 264 29.19 -22.89 3.97
N VAL A 265 29.47 -22.92 5.27
CA VAL A 265 28.59 -22.30 6.29
C VAL A 265 29.03 -20.85 6.44
N ASP A 266 28.13 -19.93 6.15
CA ASP A 266 28.33 -18.49 6.31
C ASP A 266 27.67 -18.01 7.61
N ASP A 267 28.43 -17.36 8.49
CA ASP A 267 27.94 -16.76 9.75
C ASP A 267 27.70 -15.26 9.56
N MET A 268 26.43 -14.84 9.68
CA MET A 268 25.99 -13.45 9.55
C MET A 268 25.57 -12.87 10.91
N GLY A 269 26.39 -13.07 11.94
CA GLY A 269 26.12 -12.56 13.28
C GLY A 269 25.20 -13.48 14.09
N GLY A 270 25.46 -14.80 14.01
CA GLY A 270 24.68 -15.84 14.69
C GLY A 270 23.49 -16.38 13.89
N VAL A 271 23.27 -15.88 12.67
CA VAL A 271 22.38 -16.50 11.68
C VAL A 271 23.26 -17.19 10.65
N TYR A 272 23.10 -18.50 10.49
CA TYR A 272 23.95 -19.30 9.62
C TYR A 272 23.25 -19.64 8.30
N TYR A 273 24.01 -19.62 7.21
CA TYR A 273 23.50 -19.95 5.87
C TYR A 273 24.36 -20.99 5.17
N VAL A 274 23.73 -21.85 4.37
CA VAL A 274 24.40 -22.71 3.38
C VAL A 274 23.62 -22.62 2.07
N ALA A 275 24.29 -22.16 1.02
CA ALA A 275 23.69 -22.08 -0.32
C ALA A 275 23.83 -23.40 -1.08
N PHE A 276 22.79 -23.75 -1.85
CA PHE A 276 22.84 -24.82 -2.85
C PHE A 276 21.90 -24.47 -4.03
N ALA A 277 21.99 -25.23 -5.12
CA ALA A 277 21.17 -25.03 -6.30
C ALA A 277 20.54 -26.35 -6.77
N ASP A 278 19.39 -26.24 -7.43
CA ASP A 278 18.79 -27.35 -8.16
C ASP A 278 19.43 -27.53 -9.55
N PRO A 279 19.11 -28.61 -10.30
CA PRO A 279 19.67 -28.86 -11.63
C PRO A 279 19.37 -27.80 -12.69
N ASP A 280 18.39 -26.92 -12.42
CA ASP A 280 17.94 -25.85 -13.28
C ASP A 280 18.48 -24.48 -12.85
N GLY A 281 19.31 -24.43 -11.80
CA GLY A 281 19.98 -23.24 -11.29
C GLY A 281 19.12 -22.38 -10.35
N ASN A 282 17.97 -22.87 -9.89
CA ASN A 282 17.20 -22.19 -8.84
C ASN A 282 17.97 -22.34 -7.53
N THR A 283 18.18 -21.24 -6.80
CA THR A 283 19.02 -21.28 -5.60
C THR A 283 18.22 -21.29 -4.30
N TRP A 284 18.73 -22.06 -3.37
CA TRP A 284 18.17 -22.28 -2.05
C TRP A 284 19.20 -21.94 -0.97
N LEU A 285 18.70 -21.59 0.21
CA LEU A 285 19.48 -21.31 1.41
C LEU A 285 18.95 -22.16 2.54
N LEU A 286 19.77 -23.06 3.09
CA LEU A 286 19.53 -23.53 4.44
C LEU A 286 19.79 -22.36 5.39
N GLN A 287 18.92 -22.18 6.38
CA GLN A 287 19.04 -21.11 7.38
C GLN A 287 18.91 -21.70 8.79
N GLU A 288 19.88 -21.43 9.66
CA GLU A 288 19.73 -21.64 11.10
C GLU A 288 19.62 -20.29 11.80
N MET A 289 18.56 -20.12 12.58
CA MET A 289 18.34 -18.94 13.41
C MET A 289 18.91 -19.16 14.82
N PRO A 290 19.38 -18.10 15.50
CA PRO A 290 19.84 -18.19 16.88
C PRO A 290 18.80 -18.87 17.79
N SER A 291 19.29 -19.67 18.74
CA SER A 291 18.51 -20.33 19.79
C SER A 291 17.84 -19.31 20.73
N GLY A 292 16.71 -18.76 20.28
CA GLY A 292 15.97 -17.69 20.95
C GLY A 292 15.13 -16.83 20.00
N ALA A 293 15.39 -16.89 18.69
CA ALA A 293 14.66 -16.14 17.66
C ALA A 293 13.49 -16.92 17.04
N ARG A 294 13.29 -18.20 17.38
CA ARG A 294 12.11 -18.96 16.93
C ARG A 294 10.86 -18.41 17.62
N ARG A 295 9.90 -17.93 16.83
CA ARG A 295 8.54 -17.70 17.34
C ARG A 295 7.96 -19.04 17.81
N PRO A 296 7.20 -19.06 18.91
CA PRO A 296 6.50 -20.28 19.33
C PRO A 296 5.59 -20.76 18.18
N GLU A 297 5.62 -22.06 17.91
CA GLU A 297 4.72 -22.69 16.93
C GLU A 297 3.28 -22.60 17.47
N GLY A 298 2.40 -21.88 16.76
CA GLY A 298 0.95 -21.90 17.02
C GLY A 298 0.34 -20.69 17.74
N SER A 299 0.66 -19.46 17.32
CA SER A 299 -0.17 -18.28 17.60
C SER A 299 -1.00 -17.87 16.38
#